data_AF-A0A9D8W9E0-F1
#
_entry.id   AF-A0A9D8W9E0-F1
#
_cell.length_a   1.000
_cell.length_b   1.000
_cell.length_c   1.000
_cell.angle_alpha   90.00
_cell.angle_beta   90.00
_cell.angle_gamma   90.00
#
_symmetry.space_group_name_H-M   'P 1'
#
loop_
_entity.id
_entity.type
_entity.pdbx_description
1 polymer ?
#
loop_
_entity_poly.entity_id
_entity_poly.type
_entity_poly.pdbx_seq_one_letter_code
_entity_poly.pdbx_strand_id
1 'polypeptide(L)'
;MPEGAAWLAAERLLVVADLHFEKGSAFAERGIALPPYDTRATIARLEALVARLKPDTLVALGDSFHDMTAAERMSPEDGARLARLSRSLDWIWIAGNHDPVPPRAFGGAVMEELRVGPLTFRHEPRAAPATGEIAGHLHPCAAVRVRGRRLRRRCFASDGTRMIMPAFGAYAGGLNVLDTAYDDLLPGFDFHAWMMGARTVIPVSARRLEAD
;
A
#
# COMPACT_ATOMS: atom_id res chain seq x y z
N MET A 1 9.37 -5.24 1.39
CA MET A 1 9.59 -5.91 2.70
C MET A 1 8.37 -6.79 3.03
N PRO A 2 8.48 -7.85 3.85
CA PRO A 2 7.35 -8.74 4.17
C PRO A 2 6.18 -8.05 4.88
N GLU A 3 6.37 -6.85 5.43
CA GLU A 3 5.33 -6.03 6.05
C GLU A 3 4.44 -5.27 5.04
N GLY A 4 4.75 -5.33 3.74
CA GLY A 4 4.01 -4.62 2.69
C GLY A 4 4.50 -3.19 2.46
N ALA A 5 5.74 -2.91 2.83
CA ALA A 5 6.38 -1.60 2.66
C ALA A 5 7.64 -1.71 1.78
N ALA A 6 8.01 -0.62 1.11
CA ALA A 6 9.30 -0.47 0.43
C ALA A 6 10.22 0.45 1.24
N TRP A 7 11.49 0.10 1.34
CA TRP A 7 12.48 0.84 2.13
C TRP A 7 13.66 1.20 1.23
N LEU A 8 13.83 2.50 0.99
CA LEU A 8 14.91 3.08 0.21
C LEU A 8 15.96 3.60 1.18
N ALA A 9 16.95 2.76 1.45
CA ALA A 9 17.88 2.96 2.56
C ALA A 9 18.81 4.17 2.37
N ALA A 10 19.22 4.45 1.13
CA ALA A 10 20.11 5.57 0.83
C ALA A 10 19.40 6.92 1.03
N GLU A 11 18.12 6.98 0.69
CA GLU A 11 17.24 8.14 0.83
C GLU A 11 16.57 8.21 2.21
N ARG A 12 16.74 7.18 3.05
CA ARG A 12 16.05 7.00 4.34
C ARG A 12 14.53 7.16 4.21
N LEU A 13 13.99 6.65 3.10
CA LEU A 13 12.60 6.81 2.68
C LEU A 13 11.81 5.52 2.86
N LEU A 14 10.75 5.59 3.67
CA LEU A 14 9.78 4.51 3.84
C LEU A 14 8.54 4.76 2.98
N VAL A 15 8.12 3.76 2.21
CA VAL A 15 6.95 3.86 1.33
C VAL A 15 5.94 2.79 1.69
N VAL A 16 4.67 3.17 1.76
CA VAL A 16 3.51 2.32 2.00
C VAL A 16 2.38 2.73 1.05
N ALA A 17 1.45 1.83 0.75
CA ALA A 17 0.33 2.10 -0.13
C ALA A 17 -0.99 1.70 0.55
N ASP A 18 -2.08 2.41 0.27
CA ASP A 18 -3.44 1.98 0.59
C ASP A 18 -3.63 1.57 2.06
N LEU A 19 -3.45 2.54 2.97
CA LEU A 19 -3.58 2.32 4.41
C LEU A 19 -5.05 2.05 4.80
N HIS A 20 -5.99 2.74 4.14
CA HIS A 20 -7.42 2.70 4.38
C HIS A 20 -7.80 2.76 5.86
N PHE A 21 -7.34 3.78 6.58
CA PHE A 21 -7.84 4.07 7.92
C PHE A 21 -9.36 4.20 7.91
N GLU A 22 -10.01 3.66 8.95
CA GLU A 22 -11.46 3.67 9.15
C GLU A 22 -12.27 2.90 8.09
N LYS A 23 -11.68 1.87 7.49
CA LYS A 23 -12.41 0.93 6.64
C LYS A 23 -13.41 0.11 7.44
N GLY A 24 -13.01 -0.39 8.62
CA GLY A 24 -13.89 -1.16 9.50
C GLY A 24 -15.15 -0.38 9.90
N SER A 25 -14.99 0.90 10.29
CA SER A 25 -16.11 1.76 10.68
C SER A 25 -17.02 2.10 9.50
N ALA A 26 -16.48 2.35 8.30
CA ALA A 26 -17.28 2.58 7.10
C ALA A 26 -18.14 1.36 6.69
N PHE A 27 -17.62 0.15 6.84
CA PHE A 27 -18.40 -1.07 6.62
C PHE A 27 -19.49 -1.25 7.69
N ALA A 28 -19.20 -0.89 8.94
CA ALA A 28 -20.17 -0.95 10.03
C ALA A 28 -21.36 0.00 9.80
N GLU A 29 -21.13 1.21 9.27
CA GLU A 29 -22.20 2.13 8.85
C GLU A 29 -23.11 1.53 7.76
N ARG A 30 -22.58 0.59 6.98
CA ARG A 30 -23.31 -0.17 5.93
C ARG A 30 -23.88 -1.50 6.44
N GLY A 31 -23.85 -1.73 7.76
CA GLY A 31 -24.39 -2.95 8.39
C GLY A 31 -23.48 -4.17 8.32
N ILE A 32 -22.23 -4.02 7.88
CA ILE A 32 -21.24 -5.11 7.85
C ILE A 32 -20.27 -4.93 9.01
N ALA A 33 -20.41 -5.77 10.05
CA ALA A 33 -19.54 -5.72 11.21
C ALA A 33 -18.18 -6.37 10.91
N LEU A 34 -17.15 -5.53 10.71
CA LEU A 34 -15.74 -5.94 10.77
C LEU A 34 -15.18 -5.63 12.17
N PRO A 35 -14.13 -6.35 12.64
CA PRO A 35 -13.53 -6.02 13.91
C PRO A 35 -12.98 -4.57 13.89
N PRO A 36 -13.24 -3.74 14.91
CA PRO A 36 -13.00 -2.28 14.86
C PRO A 36 -11.54 -1.88 15.12
N TYR A 37 -10.59 -2.77 14.81
CA TYR A 37 -9.19 -2.62 15.21
C TYR A 37 -8.25 -2.35 14.02
N ASP A 38 -8.78 -2.16 12.82
CA ASP A 38 -8.00 -1.99 11.58
C ASP A 38 -7.13 -0.74 11.59
N THR A 39 -7.69 0.42 11.97
CA THR A 39 -6.93 1.67 12.10
C THR A 39 -5.82 1.51 13.12
N ARG A 40 -6.15 1.08 14.34
CA ARG A 40 -5.21 0.88 15.44
C ARG A 40 -4.06 -0.06 15.08
N ALA A 41 -4.38 -1.18 14.43
CA ALA A 41 -3.40 -2.18 13.98
C ALA A 41 -2.50 -1.64 12.87
N THR A 42 -3.06 -0.85 11.94
CA THR A 42 -2.29 -0.22 10.85
C THR A 42 -1.32 0.82 11.40
N ILE A 43 -1.75 1.68 12.32
CA ILE A 43 -0.89 2.66 13.01
C ILE A 43 0.23 1.94 13.78
N ALA A 44 -0.10 0.89 14.55
CA ALA A 44 0.91 0.14 15.32
C ALA A 44 1.99 -0.49 14.42
N ARG A 45 1.60 -0.99 13.24
CA ARG A 45 2.56 -1.52 12.25
C ARG A 45 3.44 -0.43 11.66
N LEU A 46 2.89 0.75 11.38
CA LEU A 46 3.68 1.90 10.92
C LEU A 46 4.67 2.36 11.99
N GLU A 47 4.22 2.54 13.25
CA GLU A 47 5.07 2.89 14.38
C GLU A 47 6.22 1.90 14.56
N ALA A 48 5.96 0.60 14.45
CA ALA A 48 6.99 -0.44 14.54
C ALA A 48 8.02 -0.35 13.39
N LEU A 49 7.57 -0.08 12.16
CA LEU A 49 8.47 0.12 11.02
C LEU A 49 9.32 1.39 11.19
N VAL A 50 8.71 2.50 11.61
CA VAL A 50 9.39 3.77 11.85
C VAL A 50 10.41 3.63 12.96
N ALA A 51 10.08 2.99 14.08
CA ALA A 51 11.01 2.74 15.17
C ALA A 51 12.22 1.88 14.74
N ARG A 52 11.97 0.87 13.89
CA ARG A 52 13.00 -0.06 13.41
C ARG A 52 13.91 0.55 12.36
N LEU A 53 13.34 1.21 11.36
CA LEU A 53 14.07 1.73 10.20
C LEU A 53 14.59 3.15 10.41
N LYS A 54 13.92 3.91 11.29
CA LYS A 54 14.14 5.35 11.50
C LYS A 54 14.19 6.08 10.15
N PRO A 55 13.10 6.10 9.36
CA PRO A 55 13.05 6.92 8.15
C PRO A 55 13.20 8.41 8.49
N ASP A 56 13.68 9.20 7.54
CA ASP A 56 13.55 10.67 7.59
C ASP A 56 12.22 11.08 6.91
N THR A 57 11.85 10.39 5.83
CA THR A 57 10.64 10.64 5.04
C THR A 57 9.75 9.40 4.99
N LEU A 58 8.43 9.60 5.05
CA LEU A 58 7.45 8.54 4.79
C LEU A 58 6.47 8.99 3.71
N VAL A 59 6.32 8.16 2.67
CA VAL A 59 5.38 8.40 1.57
C VAL A 59 4.26 7.37 1.62
N ALA A 60 3.02 7.84 1.72
CA ALA A 60 1.81 7.03 1.62
C ALA A 60 1.19 7.20 0.22
N LEU A 61 1.16 6.13 -0.58
CA LEU A 61 0.73 6.12 -1.98
C LEU A 61 -0.80 6.07 -2.14
N GLY A 62 -1.48 7.16 -1.74
CA GLY A 62 -2.92 7.31 -1.86
C GLY A 62 -3.73 6.33 -1.02
N ASP A 63 -5.04 6.58 -0.96
CA ASP A 63 -6.03 5.79 -0.24
C ASP A 63 -5.60 5.53 1.21
N SER A 64 -5.02 6.56 1.83
CA SER A 64 -4.61 6.51 3.22
C SER A 64 -5.82 6.44 4.14
N PHE A 65 -6.89 7.12 3.77
CA PHE A 65 -8.19 7.11 4.43
C PHE A 65 -9.21 6.37 3.56
N HIS A 66 -10.12 5.61 4.18
CA HIS A 66 -11.09 4.82 3.42
C HIS A 66 -12.16 5.66 2.74
N ASP A 67 -12.45 6.85 3.26
CA ASP A 67 -13.36 7.83 2.68
C ASP A 67 -13.10 9.22 3.29
N MET A 68 -13.81 10.22 2.78
CA MET A 68 -13.66 11.62 3.19
C MET A 68 -14.06 11.90 4.65
N THR A 69 -14.86 11.03 5.27
CA THR A 69 -15.34 11.20 6.66
C THR A 69 -14.59 10.31 7.64
N ALA A 70 -13.60 9.52 7.19
CA ALA A 70 -12.75 8.68 8.02
C ALA A 70 -12.15 9.42 9.22
N ALA A 71 -11.63 10.63 9.02
CA ALA A 71 -11.05 11.41 10.12
C ALA A 71 -12.05 11.73 11.24
N GLU A 72 -13.34 11.88 10.91
CA GLU A 72 -14.40 12.18 11.86
C GLU A 72 -14.79 10.96 12.70
N ARG A 73 -14.70 9.76 12.10
CA ARG A 73 -14.97 8.49 12.77
C ARG A 73 -13.79 7.99 13.61
N MET A 74 -12.58 8.41 13.28
CA MET A 74 -11.37 7.96 13.95
C MET A 74 -11.40 8.30 15.44
N SER A 75 -11.05 7.32 16.28
CA SER A 75 -11.00 7.52 17.72
C SER A 75 -10.00 8.64 18.09
N PRO A 76 -10.24 9.45 19.13
CA PRO A 76 -9.30 10.49 19.55
C PRO A 76 -7.90 9.95 19.87
N GLU A 77 -7.81 8.73 20.41
CA GLU A 77 -6.54 8.06 20.72
C GLU A 77 -5.75 7.74 19.45
N ASP A 78 -6.39 7.08 18.48
CA ASP A 78 -5.73 6.70 17.23
C ASP A 78 -5.42 7.93 16.36
N GLY A 79 -6.30 8.92 16.34
CA GLY A 79 -6.05 10.20 15.67
C GLY A 79 -4.84 10.93 16.27
N ALA A 80 -4.72 10.95 17.60
CA ALA A 80 -3.56 11.53 18.26
C ALA A 80 -2.27 10.75 17.99
N ARG A 81 -2.32 9.41 17.90
CA ARG A 81 -1.17 8.57 17.52
C ARG A 81 -0.72 8.85 16.09
N LEU A 82 -1.65 8.85 15.14
CA LEU A 82 -1.35 9.13 13.73
C LEU A 82 -0.76 10.53 13.56
N ALA A 83 -1.37 11.55 14.19
CA ALA A 83 -0.88 12.93 14.13
C ALA A 83 0.53 13.09 14.75
N ARG A 84 0.84 12.37 15.83
CA ARG A 84 2.21 12.37 16.38
C ARG A 84 3.20 11.72 15.43
N LEU A 85 2.84 10.58 14.86
CA LEU A 85 3.71 9.84 13.95
C LEU A 85 4.00 10.66 12.68
N SER A 86 2.98 11.23 12.05
CA SER A 86 3.13 12.03 10.83
C SER A 86 3.95 13.30 11.07
N ARG A 87 3.80 13.96 12.22
CA ARG A 87 4.58 15.16 12.57
C ARG A 87 6.03 14.86 12.98
N SER A 88 6.37 13.59 13.23
CA SER A 88 7.73 13.19 13.59
C SER A 88 8.63 12.90 12.38
N LEU A 89 8.08 12.97 11.17
CA LEU A 89 8.72 12.63 9.90
C LEU A 89 8.40 13.70 8.86
N ASP A 90 9.18 13.74 7.77
CA ASP A 90 8.74 14.37 6.54
C ASP A 90 7.67 13.47 5.89
N TRP A 91 6.43 13.62 6.35
CA TRP A 91 5.32 12.80 5.89
C TRP A 91 4.69 13.37 4.63
N ILE A 92 4.57 12.55 3.60
CA ILE A 92 3.98 12.89 2.30
C ILE A 92 2.79 11.97 2.05
N TRP A 93 1.62 12.58 1.91
CA TRP A 93 0.41 11.93 1.44
C TRP A 93 0.32 12.14 -0.07
N ILE A 94 0.45 11.07 -0.85
CA ILE A 94 0.01 11.10 -2.24
C ILE A 94 -1.52 11.05 -2.24
N ALA A 95 -2.18 11.90 -3.01
CA ALA A 95 -3.64 11.89 -3.12
C ALA A 95 -4.13 10.59 -3.77
N GLY A 96 -5.15 9.97 -3.18
CA GLY A 96 -5.84 8.81 -3.75
C GLY A 96 -7.25 9.12 -4.21
N ASN A 97 -7.93 8.13 -4.79
CA ASN A 97 -9.31 8.32 -5.23
C ASN A 97 -10.31 8.27 -4.05
N HIS A 98 -9.97 7.60 -2.94
CA HIS A 98 -10.78 7.63 -1.71
C HIS A 98 -10.54 8.88 -0.87
N ASP A 99 -9.36 9.46 -0.97
CA ASP A 99 -8.91 10.63 -0.21
C ASP A 99 -8.17 11.65 -1.09
N PRO A 100 -8.84 12.27 -2.09
CA PRO A 100 -8.24 13.27 -2.97
C PRO A 100 -7.71 14.50 -2.21
N VAL A 101 -8.21 14.72 -0.99
CA VAL A 101 -7.69 15.73 -0.07
C VAL A 101 -7.51 15.07 1.31
N PRO A 102 -6.35 14.45 1.59
CA PRO A 102 -6.09 13.84 2.88
C PRO A 102 -6.33 14.83 4.04
N PRO A 103 -6.88 14.39 5.18
CA PRO A 103 -7.31 15.28 6.25
C PRO A 103 -6.15 16.10 6.85
N ARG A 104 -6.28 17.43 6.78
CA ARG A 104 -5.26 18.38 7.28
C ARG A 104 -4.92 18.22 8.76
N ALA A 105 -5.83 17.64 9.56
CA ALA A 105 -5.64 17.41 11.00
C ALA A 105 -4.36 16.60 11.30
N PHE A 106 -3.97 15.72 10.38
CA PHE A 106 -2.79 14.86 10.52
C PHE A 106 -1.49 15.50 10.01
N GLY A 107 -1.49 16.74 9.52
CA GLY A 107 -0.29 17.39 8.99
C GLY A 107 0.30 16.65 7.78
N GLY A 108 1.59 16.83 7.53
CA GLY A 108 2.27 16.30 6.34
C GLY A 108 1.98 17.12 5.07
N ALA A 109 2.78 16.89 4.04
CA ALA A 109 2.57 17.47 2.71
C ALA A 109 1.60 16.59 1.91
N VAL A 110 0.75 17.23 1.10
CA VAL A 110 -0.13 16.52 0.15
C VAL A 110 0.38 16.79 -1.26
N MET A 111 0.50 15.75 -2.07
CA MET A 111 1.01 15.84 -3.45
C MET A 111 0.24 14.87 -4.38
N GLU A 112 0.19 15.14 -5.67
CA GLU A 112 -0.35 14.20 -6.67
C GLU A 112 0.69 13.14 -7.07
N GLU A 113 1.95 13.55 -7.17
CA GLU A 113 3.10 12.67 -7.38
C GLU A 113 4.32 13.24 -6.68
N LEU A 114 5.24 12.36 -6.27
CA LEU A 114 6.54 12.73 -5.72
C LEU A 114 7.65 12.13 -6.58
N ARG A 115 8.70 12.91 -6.87
CA ARG A 115 9.89 12.42 -7.55
C ARG A 115 11.09 12.43 -6.60
N VAL A 116 11.80 11.30 -6.53
CA VAL A 116 13.05 11.16 -5.78
C VAL A 116 14.05 10.46 -6.69
N GLY A 117 15.05 11.21 -7.16
CA GLY A 117 15.99 10.71 -8.16
C GLY A 117 15.26 10.18 -9.42
N PRO A 118 15.53 8.95 -9.86
CA PRO A 118 14.87 8.36 -11.03
C PRO A 118 13.46 7.82 -10.73
N LEU A 119 13.02 7.84 -9.48
CA LEU A 119 11.76 7.23 -9.06
C LEU A 119 10.63 8.25 -8.99
N THR A 120 9.46 7.85 -9.47
CA THR A 120 8.20 8.58 -9.35
C THR A 120 7.20 7.76 -8.54
N PHE A 121 6.72 8.35 -7.46
CA PHE A 121 5.74 7.80 -6.54
C PHE A 121 4.37 8.40 -6.85
N ARG A 122 3.36 7.54 -7.07
CA ARG A 122 1.98 7.95 -7.38
C ARG A 122 0.98 6.96 -6.75
N HIS A 123 -0.30 7.31 -6.71
CA HIS A 123 -1.33 6.39 -6.27
C HIS A 123 -1.71 5.41 -7.40
N GLU A 124 -2.31 5.91 -8.48
CA GLU A 124 -2.73 5.10 -9.64
C GLU A 124 -1.56 4.85 -10.60
N PRO A 125 -1.26 3.58 -10.95
CA PRO A 125 -0.21 3.26 -11.93
C PRO A 125 -0.60 3.73 -13.33
N ARG A 126 0.37 4.20 -14.13
CA ARG A 126 0.13 4.56 -15.53
C ARG A 126 0.16 3.33 -16.44
N ALA A 127 -0.53 3.38 -17.56
CA ALA A 127 -0.37 2.37 -18.62
C ALA A 127 1.10 2.26 -19.07
N ALA A 128 1.50 1.07 -19.50
CA ALA A 128 2.83 0.79 -20.02
C ALA A 128 3.09 1.51 -21.35
N PRO A 129 4.36 1.89 -21.60
CA PRO A 129 5.54 1.73 -20.73
C PRO A 129 5.61 2.81 -19.63
N ALA A 130 6.08 2.44 -18.43
CA ALA A 130 6.47 3.37 -17.37
C ALA A 130 7.81 2.94 -16.77
N THR A 131 8.71 3.87 -16.51
CA THR A 131 10.05 3.58 -15.96
C THR A 131 10.29 4.39 -14.70
N GLY A 132 10.80 3.73 -13.66
CA GLY A 132 11.00 4.32 -12.35
C GLY A 132 9.70 4.54 -11.57
N GLU A 133 8.62 3.86 -11.91
CA GLU A 133 7.31 4.07 -11.27
C GLU A 133 7.13 3.18 -10.04
N ILE A 134 6.65 3.76 -8.93
CA ILE A 134 6.18 3.02 -7.76
C ILE A 134 4.76 3.50 -7.43
N ALA A 135 3.79 2.59 -7.49
CA ALA A 135 2.36 2.89 -7.38
C ALA A 135 1.61 1.96 -6.41
N GLY A 136 0.40 2.33 -6.00
CA GLY A 136 -0.49 1.56 -5.13
C GLY A 136 -1.77 1.12 -5.86
N HIS A 137 -2.94 1.41 -5.26
CA HIS A 137 -4.28 1.36 -5.83
C HIS A 137 -4.86 -0.06 -6.05
N LEU A 138 -4.18 -0.93 -6.79
CA LEU A 138 -4.74 -2.23 -7.20
C LEU A 138 -4.59 -3.36 -6.17
N HIS A 139 -3.78 -3.11 -5.12
CA HIS A 139 -3.50 -4.04 -4.02
C HIS A 139 -3.09 -5.44 -4.52
N PRO A 140 -2.03 -5.57 -5.33
CA PRO A 140 -1.64 -6.82 -5.97
C PRO A 140 -1.59 -8.02 -5.02
N CYS A 141 -2.18 -9.11 -5.51
CA CYS A 141 -2.01 -10.42 -4.93
C CYS A 141 -1.75 -11.45 -6.05
N ALA A 142 -1.16 -12.57 -5.67
CA ALA A 142 -0.85 -13.64 -6.60
C ALA A 142 -1.24 -14.98 -5.99
N ALA A 143 -1.61 -15.92 -6.84
CA ALA A 143 -1.88 -17.29 -6.46
C ALA A 143 -0.92 -18.26 -7.16
N VAL A 144 -0.48 -19.29 -6.44
CA VAL A 144 0.38 -20.36 -6.96
C VAL A 144 -0.07 -21.71 -6.42
N ARG A 145 0.17 -22.78 -7.18
CA ARG A 145 0.02 -24.16 -6.68
C ARG A 145 1.33 -24.62 -6.04
N VAL A 146 1.29 -24.97 -4.76
CA VAL A 146 2.42 -25.56 -4.04
C VAL A 146 1.98 -26.86 -3.39
N ARG A 147 2.62 -27.97 -3.77
CA ARG A 147 2.31 -29.33 -3.26
C ARG A 147 0.80 -29.65 -3.33
N GLY A 148 0.19 -29.35 -4.48
CA GLY A 148 -1.23 -29.59 -4.74
C GLY A 148 -2.20 -28.61 -4.08
N ARG A 149 -1.74 -27.68 -3.23
CA ARG A 149 -2.60 -26.65 -2.61
C ARG A 149 -2.41 -25.29 -3.25
N ARG A 150 -3.53 -24.59 -3.45
CA ARG A 150 -3.53 -23.19 -3.92
C ARG A 150 -3.14 -22.26 -2.78
N LEU A 151 -2.12 -21.45 -2.99
CA LEU A 151 -1.62 -20.46 -2.03
C LEU A 151 -1.78 -19.07 -2.64
N ARG A 152 -2.67 -18.27 -2.05
CA ARG A 152 -2.90 -16.86 -2.44
C ARG A 152 -2.29 -15.91 -1.41
N ARG A 153 -1.51 -14.94 -1.84
CA ARG A 153 -0.87 -13.93 -0.96
C ARG A 153 -0.81 -12.58 -1.64
N ARG A 154 -0.83 -11.50 -0.83
CA ARG A 154 -0.41 -10.17 -1.28
C ARG A 154 1.00 -10.23 -1.85
N CYS A 155 1.30 -9.42 -2.85
CA CYS A 155 2.60 -9.38 -3.49
C CYS A 155 2.95 -7.96 -3.91
N PHE A 156 4.22 -7.70 -4.16
CA PHE A 156 4.62 -6.58 -5.01
C PHE A 156 4.65 -7.11 -6.45
N ALA A 157 4.09 -6.38 -7.40
CA ALA A 157 4.13 -6.76 -8.81
C ALA A 157 5.13 -5.86 -9.54
N SER A 158 6.10 -6.44 -10.26
CA SER A 158 7.16 -5.66 -10.91
C SER A 158 7.69 -6.36 -12.16
N ASP A 159 7.83 -5.57 -13.23
CA ASP A 159 8.49 -5.93 -14.49
C ASP A 159 9.98 -5.50 -14.52
N GLY A 160 10.50 -4.99 -13.40
CA GLY A 160 11.85 -4.43 -13.30
C GLY A 160 11.97 -2.95 -13.69
N THR A 161 10.96 -2.38 -14.34
CA THR A 161 10.88 -0.95 -14.69
C THR A 161 9.93 -0.17 -13.79
N ARG A 162 8.90 -0.83 -13.25
CA ARG A 162 7.99 -0.31 -12.25
C ARG A 162 7.74 -1.29 -11.10
N MET A 163 7.08 -0.82 -10.05
CA MET A 163 6.55 -1.66 -8.97
C MET A 163 5.15 -1.19 -8.54
N ILE A 164 4.19 -2.11 -8.56
CA ILE A 164 2.87 -1.92 -7.93
C ILE A 164 2.92 -2.55 -6.54
N MET A 165 2.65 -1.75 -5.52
CA MET A 165 2.78 -2.10 -4.11
C MET A 165 1.49 -2.74 -3.58
N PRO A 166 1.59 -3.77 -2.72
CA PRO A 166 0.44 -4.29 -2.02
C PRO A 166 -0.10 -3.26 -1.05
N ALA A 167 -1.40 -3.31 -0.78
CA ALA A 167 -1.97 -2.51 0.29
C ALA A 167 -1.39 -2.87 1.65
N PHE A 168 -1.00 -1.84 2.37
CA PHE A 168 -0.45 -1.93 3.71
C PHE A 168 -1.56 -2.13 4.74
N GLY A 169 -2.75 -1.58 4.52
CA GLY A 169 -3.89 -1.63 5.44
C GLY A 169 -4.24 -3.04 5.95
N ALA A 170 -4.78 -3.11 7.17
CA ALA A 170 -5.14 -4.38 7.82
C ALA A 170 -6.22 -5.16 7.06
N TYR A 171 -7.22 -4.45 6.50
CA TYR A 171 -8.37 -5.04 5.79
C TYR A 171 -8.34 -4.81 4.27
N ALA A 172 -7.15 -4.84 3.68
CA ALA A 172 -7.06 -4.82 2.23
C ALA A 172 -7.35 -6.21 1.65
N GLY A 173 -8.21 -6.21 0.62
CA GLY A 173 -8.31 -7.34 -0.30
C GLY A 173 -7.09 -7.37 -1.20
N GLY A 174 -7.26 -7.90 -2.40
CA GLY A 174 -6.27 -7.70 -3.45
C GLY A 174 -6.75 -8.23 -4.76
N LEU A 175 -6.37 -7.55 -5.84
CA LEU A 175 -6.66 -8.00 -7.19
C LEU A 175 -5.57 -8.97 -7.64
N ASN A 176 -5.96 -10.10 -8.23
CA ASN A 176 -4.99 -11.05 -8.76
C ASN A 176 -4.20 -10.37 -9.89
N VAL A 177 -2.88 -10.50 -9.90
CA VAL A 177 -2.02 -9.89 -10.93
C VAL A 177 -2.23 -10.46 -12.33
N LEU A 178 -3.09 -11.48 -12.49
CA LEU A 178 -3.56 -11.98 -13.78
C LEU A 178 -4.96 -11.46 -14.17
N ASP A 179 -5.53 -10.55 -13.39
CA ASP A 179 -6.76 -9.83 -13.74
C ASP A 179 -6.51 -8.85 -14.89
N THR A 180 -7.52 -8.60 -15.72
CA THR A 180 -7.40 -7.74 -16.91
C THR A 180 -7.04 -6.29 -16.57
N ALA A 181 -7.26 -5.83 -15.34
CA ALA A 181 -6.79 -4.52 -14.90
C ALA A 181 -5.26 -4.37 -14.92
N TYR A 182 -4.50 -5.48 -14.98
CA TYR A 182 -3.05 -5.47 -15.11
C TYR A 182 -2.54 -5.54 -16.55
N ASP A 183 -3.40 -5.82 -17.54
CA ASP A 183 -2.97 -6.07 -18.93
C ASP A 183 -2.19 -4.88 -19.50
N ASP A 184 -2.68 -3.66 -19.25
CA ASP A 184 -2.02 -2.43 -19.72
C ASP A 184 -0.88 -1.97 -18.79
N LEU A 185 -0.74 -2.56 -17.60
CA LEU A 185 0.25 -2.13 -16.61
C LEU A 185 1.49 -3.02 -16.64
N LEU A 186 1.29 -4.32 -16.76
CA LEU A 186 2.31 -5.37 -16.76
C LEU A 186 2.09 -6.25 -18.00
N PRO A 187 2.29 -5.69 -19.21
CA PRO A 187 1.93 -6.38 -20.44
C PRO A 187 2.68 -7.71 -20.60
N GLY A 188 1.93 -8.75 -20.94
CA GLY A 188 2.46 -10.11 -21.09
C GLY A 188 2.69 -10.81 -19.75
N PHE A 189 3.66 -11.74 -19.74
CA PHE A 189 4.01 -12.52 -18.54
C PHE A 189 5.48 -12.30 -18.12
N ASP A 190 6.03 -11.15 -18.49
CA ASP A 190 7.43 -10.78 -18.24
C ASP A 190 7.56 -9.91 -16.97
N PHE A 191 6.86 -10.32 -15.93
CA PHE A 191 6.92 -9.72 -14.60
C PHE A 191 7.03 -10.77 -13.51
N HIS A 192 7.37 -10.32 -12.31
CA HIS A 192 7.39 -11.12 -11.10
C HIS A 192 6.39 -10.59 -10.07
N ALA A 193 5.65 -11.52 -9.47
CA ALA A 193 4.96 -11.29 -8.21
C ALA A 193 5.90 -11.66 -7.06
N TRP A 194 6.35 -10.65 -6.32
CA TRP A 194 7.12 -10.82 -5.09
C TRP A 194 6.15 -11.09 -3.94
N MET A 195 5.75 -12.36 -3.80
CA MET A 195 4.75 -12.82 -2.85
C MET A 195 5.24 -12.64 -1.41
N MET A 196 4.39 -12.02 -0.58
CA MET A 196 4.70 -11.76 0.82
C MET A 196 4.57 -13.04 1.66
N GLY A 197 5.66 -13.44 2.29
CA GLY A 197 5.70 -14.45 3.36
C GLY A 197 5.80 -13.81 4.75
N ALA A 198 5.90 -14.65 5.78
CA ALA A 198 5.96 -14.17 7.17
C ALA A 198 7.24 -13.40 7.51
N ARG A 199 8.34 -13.66 6.81
CA ARG A 199 9.67 -13.07 7.09
C ARG A 199 10.40 -12.57 5.85
N THR A 200 9.96 -12.96 4.65
CA THR A 200 10.63 -12.64 3.40
C THR A 200 9.58 -12.36 2.32
N VAL A 201 10.03 -11.74 1.23
CA VAL A 201 9.29 -11.72 -0.04
C VAL A 201 9.92 -12.75 -0.98
N ILE A 202 9.09 -13.51 -1.69
CA ILE A 202 9.52 -14.59 -2.57
C ILE A 202 9.12 -14.24 -4.00
N PRO A 203 10.07 -14.08 -4.94
CA PRO A 203 9.75 -13.81 -6.33
C PRO A 203 9.13 -15.04 -6.98
N VAL A 204 8.04 -14.83 -7.69
CA VAL A 204 7.41 -15.84 -8.56
C VAL A 204 7.14 -15.21 -9.92
N SER A 205 7.66 -15.82 -10.98
CA SER A 205 7.38 -15.39 -12.35
C SER A 205 5.88 -15.50 -12.65
N ALA A 206 5.33 -14.51 -13.37
CA ALA A 206 3.94 -14.48 -13.82
C ALA A 206 3.52 -15.78 -14.54
N ARG A 207 4.45 -16.42 -15.25
CA ARG A 207 4.25 -17.69 -15.97
C ARG A 207 3.91 -18.89 -15.08
N ARG A 208 4.08 -18.75 -13.76
CA ARG A 208 3.79 -19.80 -12.76
C ARG A 208 2.57 -19.47 -11.90
N LEU A 209 1.91 -18.34 -12.15
CA LEU A 209 0.77 -17.89 -11.37
C LEU A 209 -0.52 -18.56 -11.85
N GLU A 210 -1.51 -18.60 -10.96
CA GLU A 210 -2.86 -19.05 -11.25
C GLU A 210 -3.84 -17.87 -11.15
N ALA A 211 -4.79 -17.81 -12.10
CA ALA A 211 -5.91 -16.87 -12.02
C ALA A 211 -6.83 -17.21 -10.82
N ASP A 212 -7.81 -16.36 -10.56
CA ASP A 212 -8.74 -16.55 -9.44
C ASP A 212 -9.72 -17.72 -9.60
#